data_AF-A0A1F6W1G1-F1
#
_entry.id   AF-A0A1F6W1G1-F1
#
_cell.length_a   1.000
_cell.length_b   1.000
_cell.length_c   1.000
_cell.angle_alpha   90.00
_cell.angle_beta   90.00
_cell.angle_gamma   90.00
#
_symmetry.space_group_name_H-M   'P 1'
#
loop_
_entity.id
_entity.type
_entity.pdbx_description
1 polymer ?
#
loop_
_entity_poly.entity_id
_entity_poly.type
_entity_poly.pdbx_seq_one_letter_code
_entity_poly.pdbx_strand_id
1 'polypeptide(L)'
;MKKMNLKRGFTLIELLVVVAIIGILASVVLASLNSARTKGTDAAIKSAMSNSRAQAELFYDTGQTYASVCTGAGGVGPLILNAAQKLLSTNTVGTVAFAYSAAGAANSSVCHDSAGGWAAITSLKSPATVSAGWCVDSTGASKESTSLGAGVFVCP
;
A
#
# COMPACT_ATOMS: atom_id res chain seq x y z
N MET A 1 41.36 -11.90 -57.45
CA MET A 1 41.63 -12.70 -56.23
C MET A 1 40.50 -12.51 -55.23
N LYS A 2 39.76 -13.57 -54.89
CA LYS A 2 38.59 -13.52 -54.02
C LYS A 2 39.04 -13.79 -52.58
N LYS A 3 39.06 -12.76 -51.72
CA LYS A 3 39.38 -12.91 -50.30
C LYS A 3 38.33 -13.82 -49.63
N MET A 4 38.77 -14.98 -49.13
CA MET A 4 37.93 -15.84 -48.29
C MET A 4 37.84 -15.23 -46.89
N ASN A 5 36.67 -14.69 -46.54
CA ASN A 5 36.40 -14.24 -45.17
C ASN A 5 36.16 -15.47 -44.29
N LEU A 6 37.13 -15.83 -43.44
CA LEU A 6 36.90 -16.81 -42.38
C LEU A 6 35.93 -16.21 -41.36
N LYS A 7 34.71 -16.75 -41.26
CA LYS A 7 33.78 -16.39 -40.19
C LYS A 7 34.33 -16.93 -38.87
N ARG A 8 34.69 -16.04 -37.95
CA ARG A 8 35.04 -16.39 -36.57
C ARG A 8 33.76 -16.84 -35.85
N GLY A 9 33.75 -18.07 -35.34
CA GLY A 9 32.70 -18.59 -34.47
C GLY A 9 32.94 -18.18 -33.01
N PHE A 10 31.86 -18.06 -32.24
CA PHE A 10 31.93 -17.86 -30.80
C PHE A 10 32.43 -19.13 -30.11
N THR A 11 33.30 -19.00 -29.11
CA THR A 11 33.76 -20.14 -28.32
C THR A 11 32.74 -20.48 -27.23
N LEU A 12 32.66 -21.76 -26.84
CA LEU A 12 31.79 -22.20 -25.74
C LEU A 12 32.17 -21.53 -24.41
N ILE A 13 33.45 -21.26 -24.19
CA ILE A 13 33.93 -20.61 -22.97
C ILE A 13 33.51 -19.13 -22.90
N GLU A 14 33.49 -18.43 -24.04
CA GLU A 14 32.98 -17.05 -24.10
C GLU A 14 31.49 -16.99 -23.74
N LEU A 15 30.68 -17.94 -24.24
CA LEU A 15 29.26 -18.00 -23.89
C LEU A 15 29.05 -18.36 -22.41
N LEU A 16 29.86 -19.27 -21.86
CA LEU A 16 29.76 -19.70 -20.47
C LEU A 16 30.07 -18.56 -19.49
N VAL A 17 31.12 -17.78 -19.76
CA VAL A 17 31.44 -16.59 -18.94
C VAL A 17 30.33 -15.55 -18.98
N VAL A 18 29.72 -15.31 -20.15
CA VAL A 18 28.66 -14.31 -20.29
C VAL A 18 27.43 -14.68 -19.45
N VAL A 19 26.96 -15.94 -19.52
CA VAL A 19 25.82 -16.36 -18.71
C VAL A 19 26.13 -16.35 -17.21
N ALA A 20 27.39 -16.63 -16.83
CA ALA A 20 27.84 -16.52 -15.44
C ALA A 20 27.76 -15.07 -14.93
N ILE A 21 28.25 -14.10 -15.70
CA ILE A 21 28.20 -12.67 -15.35
C ILE A 21 26.75 -12.18 -15.28
N ILE A 22 25.91 -12.53 -16.26
CA ILE A 22 24.48 -12.17 -16.25
C ILE A 22 23.79 -12.75 -15.02
N GLY A 23 24.10 -13.99 -14.63
CA GLY A 23 23.56 -14.63 -13.44
C GLY A 23 23.88 -13.87 -12.15
N ILE A 24 25.14 -13.44 -11.98
CA ILE A 24 25.57 -12.64 -10.83
C ILE A 24 24.82 -11.30 -10.79
N LEU A 25 24.81 -10.57 -11.90
CA LEU A 25 24.14 -9.26 -11.97
C LEU A 25 22.63 -9.37 -11.75
N ALA A 26 21.98 -10.40 -12.31
CA ALA A 26 20.54 -10.63 -12.16
C ALA A 26 20.14 -10.87 -10.69
N SER A 27 20.96 -11.60 -9.93
CA SER A 27 20.68 -11.86 -8.50
C SER A 27 20.63 -10.58 -7.66
N VAL A 28 21.56 -9.64 -7.88
CA VAL A 28 21.64 -8.36 -7.16
C VAL A 28 20.47 -7.46 -7.55
N VAL A 29 20.15 -7.39 -8.84
CA VAL A 29 19.03 -6.58 -9.35
C VAL A 29 17.71 -7.08 -8.77
N LEU A 30 17.47 -8.39 -8.73
CA LEU A 30 16.22 -8.96 -8.22
C LEU A 30 16.00 -8.63 -6.74
N ALA A 31 17.05 -8.69 -5.92
CA ALA A 31 16.98 -8.29 -4.51
C ALA A 31 16.56 -6.82 -4.34
N SER A 32 17.13 -5.92 -5.14
CA SER A 32 16.81 -4.49 -5.10
C SER A 32 15.36 -4.19 -5.57
N LEU A 33 14.89 -4.91 -6.59
CA LEU A 33 13.56 -4.72 -7.19
C LEU A 33 12.44 -5.10 -6.22
N ASN A 34 12.62 -6.15 -5.42
CA ASN A 34 11.65 -6.55 -4.40
C ASN A 34 11.45 -5.49 -3.31
N SER A 35 12.52 -4.84 -2.86
CA SER A 35 12.45 -3.73 -1.91
C SER A 35 11.75 -2.51 -2.54
N ALA A 36 12.13 -2.16 -3.77
CA ALA A 36 11.51 -1.04 -4.50
C ALA A 36 10.01 -1.24 -4.73
N ARG A 37 9.60 -2.45 -5.13
CA ARG A 37 8.17 -2.80 -5.31
C ARG A 37 7.40 -2.66 -4.00
N THR A 38 7.98 -3.12 -2.90
CA THR A 38 7.36 -3.01 -1.56
C THR A 38 7.15 -1.56 -1.15
N LYS A 39 8.17 -0.71 -1.30
CA LYS A 39 8.07 0.73 -1.03
C LYS A 39 7.07 1.43 -1.96
N GLY A 40 6.98 1.01 -3.21
CA GLY A 40 5.99 1.51 -4.17
C GLY A 40 4.55 1.19 -3.76
N THR A 41 4.30 -0.02 -3.24
CA THR A 41 3.00 -0.37 -2.66
C THR A 41 2.65 0.53 -1.48
N ASP A 42 3.59 0.77 -0.57
CA ASP A 42 3.37 1.63 0.60
C ASP A 42 3.09 3.08 0.20
N ALA A 43 3.81 3.61 -0.80
CA ALA A 43 3.53 4.93 -1.35
C ALA A 43 2.13 5.04 -1.95
N ALA A 44 1.68 3.99 -2.65
CA ALA A 44 0.32 3.95 -3.20
C ALA A 44 -0.76 3.90 -2.11
N ILE A 45 -0.51 3.18 -1.00
CA ILE A 45 -1.40 3.17 0.17
C ILE A 45 -1.46 4.56 0.79
N LYS A 46 -0.29 5.18 1.08
CA LYS A 46 -0.20 6.52 1.66
C LYS A 46 -0.92 7.56 0.79
N SER A 47 -0.77 7.49 -0.53
CA SER A 47 -1.49 8.36 -1.48
C SER A 47 -3.01 8.14 -1.46
N ALA A 48 -3.48 6.89 -1.44
CA ALA A 48 -4.91 6.60 -1.38
C ALA A 48 -5.55 7.09 -0.08
N MET A 49 -4.86 6.95 1.06
CA MET A 49 -5.30 7.48 2.35
C MET A 49 -5.23 9.03 2.40
N SER A 50 -4.28 9.65 1.69
CA SER A 50 -4.28 11.11 1.54
C SER A 50 -5.50 11.59 0.74
N ASN A 51 -5.85 10.87 -0.33
CA ASN A 51 -7.02 11.18 -1.15
C ASN A 51 -8.33 10.97 -0.38
N SER A 52 -8.40 10.01 0.54
CA SER A 52 -9.59 9.84 1.38
C SER A 52 -9.86 11.05 2.26
N ARG A 53 -8.83 11.80 2.68
CA ARG A 53 -9.05 13.07 3.38
C ARG A 53 -9.77 14.10 2.52
N ALA A 54 -9.28 14.34 1.31
CA ALA A 54 -9.95 15.25 0.39
C ALA A 54 -11.40 14.82 0.11
N GLN A 55 -11.65 13.52 -0.07
CA GLN A 55 -13.00 13.00 -0.26
C GLN A 55 -13.89 13.17 0.98
N ALA A 56 -13.33 13.03 2.19
CA ALA A 56 -14.07 13.23 3.42
C ALA A 56 -14.50 14.69 3.59
N GLU A 57 -13.64 15.65 3.22
CA GLU A 57 -14.01 17.07 3.24
C GLU A 57 -15.13 17.36 2.24
N LEU A 58 -15.07 16.81 1.02
CA LEU A 58 -16.16 16.93 0.05
C LEU A 58 -17.48 16.33 0.57
N PHE A 59 -17.40 15.20 1.29
CA PHE A 59 -18.56 14.60 1.93
C PHE A 59 -19.14 15.50 3.02
N TYR A 60 -18.28 16.11 3.84
CA TYR A 60 -18.67 17.07 4.86
C TYR A 60 -19.33 18.30 4.25
N ASP A 61 -18.80 18.86 3.16
CA ASP A 61 -19.37 20.03 2.48
C ASP A 61 -20.81 19.81 2.01
N THR A 62 -21.18 18.57 1.65
CA THR A 62 -22.55 18.24 1.26
C THR A 62 -23.52 18.04 2.43
N GLY A 63 -23.06 17.45 3.54
CA GLY A 63 -23.93 17.00 4.64
C GLY A 63 -23.73 17.74 5.97
N GLN A 64 -22.72 18.60 6.06
CA GLN A 64 -22.19 19.23 7.28
C GLN A 64 -21.92 18.22 8.41
N THR A 65 -21.58 16.99 8.05
CA THR A 65 -21.39 15.89 8.98
C THR A 65 -20.42 14.86 8.40
N TYR A 66 -19.61 14.26 9.27
CA TYR A 66 -18.82 13.08 8.93
C TYR A 66 -19.56 11.77 9.19
N ALA A 67 -20.80 11.83 9.68
CA ALA A 67 -21.59 10.64 9.94
C ALA A 67 -21.77 9.82 8.65
N SER A 68 -21.48 8.53 8.72
CA SER A 68 -21.43 7.59 7.61
C SER A 68 -20.35 7.84 6.57
N VAL A 69 -19.34 8.69 6.79
CA VAL A 69 -18.30 8.90 5.76
C VAL A 69 -17.54 7.61 5.41
N CYS A 70 -17.45 6.64 6.32
CA CYS A 70 -16.81 5.36 6.03
C CYS A 70 -17.68 4.42 5.15
N THR A 71 -19.01 4.56 5.15
CA THR A 71 -19.96 3.60 4.54
C THR A 71 -20.93 4.21 3.54
N GLY A 72 -21.11 5.53 3.58
CA GLY A 72 -22.04 6.30 2.78
C GLY A 72 -21.59 6.45 1.33
N ALA A 73 -22.56 6.66 0.45
CA ALA A 73 -22.29 6.98 -0.95
C ALA A 73 -21.51 8.29 -1.04
N GLY A 74 -20.43 8.31 -1.84
CA GLY A 74 -19.52 9.46 -1.89
C GLY A 74 -18.62 9.60 -0.66
N GLY A 75 -18.62 8.62 0.25
CA GLY A 75 -17.70 8.55 1.37
C GLY A 75 -16.30 8.02 1.00
N VAL A 76 -15.48 7.81 2.02
CA VAL A 76 -14.09 7.37 1.89
C VAL A 76 -13.91 5.86 1.72
N GLY A 77 -14.96 5.08 1.95
CA GLY A 77 -14.90 3.62 1.99
C GLY A 77 -14.24 2.98 0.76
N PRO A 78 -14.62 3.35 -0.49
CA PRO A 78 -13.98 2.80 -1.68
C PRO A 78 -12.48 3.08 -1.76
N LEU A 79 -12.02 4.27 -1.34
CA LEU A 79 -10.61 4.65 -1.42
C LEU A 79 -9.76 3.84 -0.44
N ILE A 80 -10.26 3.69 0.78
CA ILE A 80 -9.57 2.93 1.82
C ILE A 80 -9.59 1.43 1.48
N LEU A 81 -10.64 0.92 0.83
CA LEU A 81 -10.70 -0.47 0.36
C LEU A 81 -9.67 -0.72 -0.75
N ASN A 82 -9.58 0.19 -1.72
CA ASN A 82 -8.57 0.11 -2.78
C ASN A 82 -7.15 0.20 -2.22
N ALA A 83 -6.93 0.95 -1.13
CA ALA A 83 -5.65 0.97 -0.42
C ALA A 83 -5.36 -0.39 0.23
N ALA A 84 -6.32 -0.96 0.95
CA ALA A 84 -6.19 -2.26 1.62
C ALA A 84 -5.94 -3.41 0.63
N GLN A 85 -6.57 -3.39 -0.54
CA GLN A 85 -6.38 -4.40 -1.59
C GLN A 85 -4.97 -4.41 -2.19
N LYS A 86 -4.19 -3.32 -2.03
CA LYS A 86 -2.79 -3.28 -2.49
C LYS A 86 -1.85 -4.11 -1.60
N LEU A 87 -2.33 -4.61 -0.45
CA LEU A 87 -1.62 -5.60 0.34
C LEU A 87 -1.79 -7.00 -0.28
N LEU A 88 -0.75 -7.46 -0.96
CA LEU A 88 -0.66 -8.82 -1.54
C LEU A 88 -0.46 -9.95 -0.49
N SER A 89 -0.57 -9.66 0.80
CA SER A 89 -0.35 -10.61 1.90
C SER A 89 -1.06 -10.10 3.15
N THR A 90 -1.74 -10.99 3.88
CA THR A 90 -2.39 -10.73 5.17
C THR A 90 -1.42 -10.09 6.16
N ASN A 91 -1.38 -8.75 6.24
CA ASN A 91 -0.57 -8.02 7.22
C ASN A 91 -1.50 -7.39 8.25
N THR A 92 -1.53 -7.90 9.48
CA THR A 92 -2.48 -7.43 10.50
C THR A 92 -1.88 -6.27 11.31
N VAL A 93 -2.63 -5.17 11.43
CA VAL A 93 -2.35 -4.11 12.42
C VAL A 93 -3.17 -4.43 13.68
N GLY A 94 -2.51 -4.85 14.76
CA GLY A 94 -3.16 -5.22 16.03
C GLY A 94 -3.95 -6.54 16.02
N THR A 95 -4.94 -6.67 16.93
CA THR A 95 -5.86 -7.83 17.08
C THR A 95 -7.27 -7.58 16.51
N VAL A 96 -7.46 -6.48 15.78
CA VAL A 96 -8.77 -6.07 15.26
C VAL A 96 -9.07 -6.72 13.91
N ALA A 97 -10.20 -7.42 13.86
CA ALA A 97 -10.72 -8.08 12.66
C ALA A 97 -11.29 -7.05 11.66
N PHE A 98 -10.93 -7.22 10.39
CA PHE A 98 -11.26 -6.27 9.32
C PHE A 98 -12.69 -6.39 8.82
N ALA A 99 -13.42 -5.28 8.82
CA ALA A 99 -14.72 -5.12 8.18
C ALA A 99 -14.91 -3.64 7.77
N TYR A 100 -15.18 -3.38 6.49
CA TYR A 100 -16.32 -2.49 6.23
C TYR A 100 -17.51 -3.27 6.75
N SER A 101 -18.24 -2.78 7.75
CA SER A 101 -19.49 -3.42 8.13
C SER A 101 -20.35 -3.52 6.85
N ALA A 102 -20.77 -4.70 6.38
CA ALA A 102 -21.21 -5.84 7.14
C ALA A 102 -20.55 -7.17 6.72
N ALA A 103 -20.14 -7.96 7.73
CA ALA A 103 -19.83 -9.39 7.66
C ALA A 103 -18.64 -9.84 6.78
N GLY A 104 -17.47 -10.00 7.43
CA GLY A 104 -16.58 -11.16 7.25
C GLY A 104 -15.71 -11.24 5.99
N ALA A 105 -14.46 -10.76 6.10
CA ALA A 105 -13.19 -11.46 5.77
C ALA A 105 -12.09 -10.54 5.15
N ALA A 106 -10.89 -10.63 5.76
CA ALA A 106 -9.50 -10.32 5.32
C ALA A 106 -9.17 -9.07 4.44
N ASN A 107 -8.10 -8.35 4.85
CA ASN A 107 -7.37 -7.21 4.23
C ASN A 107 -7.52 -5.87 4.98
N SER A 108 -6.39 -5.23 5.26
CA SER A 108 -6.15 -4.70 6.59
C SER A 108 -6.40 -3.20 6.81
N SER A 109 -7.67 -2.77 6.71
CA SER A 109 -8.05 -1.38 6.98
C SER A 109 -9.20 -1.25 7.97
N VAL A 110 -9.15 -0.23 8.83
CA VAL A 110 -10.20 0.16 9.78
C VAL A 110 -10.61 1.60 9.48
N CYS A 111 -11.90 1.89 9.54
CA CYS A 111 -12.44 3.25 9.42
C CYS A 111 -13.50 3.45 10.51
N HIS A 112 -13.42 4.58 11.20
CA HIS A 112 -14.39 5.01 12.21
C HIS A 112 -14.85 6.41 11.86
N ASP A 113 -16.17 6.63 11.99
CA ASP A 113 -16.79 7.92 11.75
C ASP A 113 -17.80 8.27 12.83
N SER A 114 -18.01 9.57 12.98
CA SER A 114 -19.02 10.21 13.81
C SER A 114 -19.46 11.49 13.13
N ALA A 115 -20.48 12.17 13.65
CA ALA A 115 -20.86 13.47 13.10
C ALA A 115 -19.72 14.51 13.15
N GLY A 116 -18.83 14.42 14.15
CA GLY A 116 -17.79 15.42 14.42
C GLY A 116 -16.39 15.08 13.88
N GLY A 117 -16.19 13.88 13.34
CA GLY A 117 -14.87 13.48 12.83
C GLY A 117 -14.80 12.02 12.41
N TRP A 118 -13.71 11.69 11.74
CA TRP A 118 -13.43 10.34 11.27
C TRP A 118 -11.93 10.06 11.32
N ALA A 119 -11.59 8.77 11.43
CA ALA A 119 -10.23 8.28 11.26
C ALA A 119 -10.23 6.96 10.53
N ALA A 120 -9.18 6.73 9.74
CA ALA A 120 -8.95 5.45 9.10
C ALA A 120 -7.48 5.07 9.13
N ILE A 121 -7.22 3.77 9.25
CA ILE A 121 -5.89 3.19 9.24
C ILE A 121 -5.85 2.03 8.27
N THR A 122 -4.77 1.92 7.49
CA THR A 122 -4.51 0.78 6.60
C THR A 122 -3.10 0.26 6.80
N SER A 123 -2.91 -1.06 6.92
CA SER A 123 -1.58 -1.66 7.05
C SER A 123 -0.62 -1.25 5.94
N LEU A 124 0.66 -1.14 6.25
CA LEU A 124 1.71 -1.01 5.25
C LEU A 124 2.36 -2.37 4.99
N LYS A 125 2.96 -2.57 3.82
CA LYS A 125 3.69 -3.79 3.47
C LYS A 125 5.07 -3.83 4.12
N SER A 126 5.72 -2.67 4.29
CA SER A 126 6.99 -2.53 5.02
C SER A 126 6.92 -1.32 5.97
N PRO A 127 6.14 -1.41 7.06
CA PRO A 127 6.07 -0.33 8.03
C PRO A 127 7.41 -0.12 8.75
N ALA A 128 7.66 1.11 9.22
CA ALA A 128 8.85 1.40 10.04
C ALA A 128 8.73 0.79 11.45
N THR A 129 7.50 0.62 11.94
CA THR A 129 7.18 -0.06 13.20
C THR A 129 6.47 -1.38 12.91
N VAL A 130 6.84 -2.44 13.63
CA VAL A 130 6.23 -3.77 13.45
C VAL A 130 4.71 -3.67 13.62
N SER A 131 3.97 -4.22 12.65
CA SER A 131 2.51 -4.21 12.62
C SER A 131 1.86 -2.81 12.60
N ALA A 132 2.56 -1.79 12.07
CA ALA A 132 1.98 -0.48 11.86
C ALA A 132 1.30 -0.31 10.49
N GLY A 133 0.32 0.60 10.46
CA GLY A 133 -0.39 1.06 9.29
C GLY A 133 -0.33 2.56 9.17
N TRP A 134 -0.69 3.07 7.99
CA TRP A 134 -0.84 4.50 7.76
C TRP A 134 -2.22 4.96 8.22
N CYS A 135 -2.25 5.86 9.20
CA CYS A 135 -3.45 6.45 9.76
C CYS A 135 -3.64 7.87 9.25
N VAL A 136 -4.89 8.19 8.89
CA VAL A 136 -5.35 9.54 8.53
C VAL A 136 -6.64 9.86 9.28
N ASP A 137 -6.87 11.13 9.58
CA ASP A 137 -8.08 11.60 10.25
C ASP A 137 -8.54 12.98 9.75
N SER A 138 -9.70 13.43 10.25
CA SER A 138 -10.28 14.76 9.99
C SER A 138 -9.53 15.91 10.64
N THR A 139 -8.64 15.68 11.61
CA THR A 139 -7.79 16.74 12.19
C THR A 139 -6.56 17.02 11.33
N GLY A 140 -6.33 16.14 10.37
CA GLY A 140 -5.28 16.25 9.38
C GLY A 140 -4.05 15.42 9.66
N ALA A 141 -4.12 14.46 10.58
CA ALA A 141 -3.05 13.51 10.79
C ALA A 141 -2.80 12.67 9.53
N SER A 142 -1.54 12.31 9.32
CA SER A 142 -1.08 11.42 8.25
C SER A 142 0.24 10.82 8.70
N LYS A 143 0.15 9.73 9.47
CA LYS A 143 1.29 9.14 10.17
C LYS A 143 1.15 7.64 10.33
N GLU A 144 2.28 6.97 10.61
CA GLU A 144 2.24 5.55 10.97
C GLU A 144 1.71 5.38 12.39
N SER A 145 0.80 4.43 12.57
CA SER A 145 0.23 4.04 13.87
C SER A 145 0.13 2.52 13.95
N THR A 146 0.24 1.97 15.16
CA THR A 146 0.09 0.54 15.43
C THR A 146 -1.35 0.12 15.72
N SER A 147 -2.26 1.08 15.88
CA SER A 147 -3.68 0.79 16.10
C SER A 147 -4.58 1.99 15.83
N LEU A 148 -5.87 1.71 15.66
CA LEU A 148 -6.95 2.68 15.79
C LEU A 148 -8.00 2.03 16.69
N GLY A 149 -8.21 2.58 17.87
CA GLY A 149 -9.17 2.02 18.85
C GLY A 149 -10.61 2.12 18.34
N ALA A 150 -11.46 1.21 18.77
CA ALA A 150 -12.87 1.22 18.40
C ALA A 150 -13.53 2.55 18.82
N GLY A 151 -14.20 3.22 17.87
CA GLY A 151 -14.84 4.52 18.11
C GLY A 151 -13.87 5.68 18.35
N VAL A 152 -12.59 5.50 18.02
CA VAL A 152 -11.60 6.58 18.02
C VAL A 152 -11.59 7.25 16.64
N PHE A 153 -11.77 8.57 16.62
CA PHE A 153 -11.87 9.37 15.40
C PHE A 153 -10.63 10.24 15.14
N VAL A 154 -9.53 9.98 15.84
CA VAL A 154 -8.25 10.70 15.72
C VAL A 154 -7.12 9.68 15.74
N CYS A 155 -6.13 9.86 14.89
CA CYS A 155 -4.96 9.00 14.86
C CYS A 155 -4.11 9.19 16.13
N PRO A 156 -3.84 8.11 16.89
CA PRO A 156 -3.06 8.18 18.13
C PRO A 156 -1.62 8.60 17.85
#